data_AF-X1DJ86-F1
#
_entry.id   AF-X1DJ86-F1
#
_cell.length_a   1.000
_cell.length_b   1.000
_cell.length_c   1.000
_cell.angle_alpha   90.00
_cell.angle_beta   90.00
_cell.angle_gamma   90.00
#
_symmetry.space_group_name_H-M   'P 1'
#
loop_
_entity.id
_entity.type
_entity.pdbx_description
1 polymer ?
#
loop_
_entity_poly.entity_id
_entity_poly.type
_entity_poly.pdbx_seq_one_letter_code
_entity_poly.pdbx_strand_id
1 'polypeptide(L)' 'FAKHIELSFDTGKPLVIHMRDCESDILEMLDKRRQKGRIIGIMHSFTGSWETAQQCLSWGMYISFAGMVTFKKPER' A
#
# COMPACT_ATOMS: atom_id res chain seq x y z
N PHE A 1 -5.09 0.71 -11.78
CA PHE A 1 -5.00 1.19 -10.39
C PHE A 1 -6.00 2.31 -10.07
N ALA A 2 -5.90 3.50 -10.66
CA ALA A 2 -6.78 4.66 -10.40
C ALA A 2 -8.28 4.34 -10.32
N LYS A 3 -8.83 3.67 -11.34
CA LYS A 3 -10.25 3.29 -11.40
C LYS A 3 -10.69 2.41 -10.23
N HIS A 4 -9.81 1.58 -9.69
CA HIS A 4 -10.12 0.74 -8.53
C HIS A 4 -10.17 1.55 -7.24
N ILE A 5 -9.35 2.60 -7.12
CA ILE A 5 -9.40 3.52 -5.99
C ILE A 5 -10.71 4.30 -6.00
N GLU A 6 -11.12 4.85 -7.16
CA GLU A 6 -12.40 5.53 -7.27
C GLU A 6 -13.58 4.55 -6.98
N LEU A 7 -13.52 3.34 -7.51
CA LEU A 7 -14.52 2.29 -7.19
C LEU A 7 -14.54 1.93 -5.69
N SER A 8 -13.39 1.99 -5.00
CA SER A 8 -13.34 1.75 -3.55
C SER A 8 -14.08 2.83 -2.77
N PHE A 9 -14.06 4.07 -3.25
CA PHE A 9 -14.86 5.16 -2.68
C PHE A 9 -16.35 4.94 -2.95
N ASP A 10 -16.72 4.61 -4.19
CA ASP A 10 -18.13 4.40 -4.57
C ASP A 10 -18.78 3.20 -3.85
N THR A 11 -18.00 2.14 -3.63
CA THR A 11 -18.51 0.87 -3.07
C THR A 11 -18.22 0.68 -1.59
N GLY A 12 -17.37 1.52 -0.99
CA GLY A 12 -16.87 1.35 0.37
C GLY A 12 -16.04 0.08 0.60
N LYS A 13 -15.63 -0.63 -0.45
CA LYS A 13 -14.85 -1.87 -0.34
C LYS A 13 -13.37 -1.57 -0.14
N PRO A 14 -12.65 -2.32 0.73
CA PRO A 14 -11.22 -2.11 0.93
C PRO A 14 -10.40 -2.55 -0.27
N LEU A 15 -9.26 -1.88 -0.49
CA LEU A 15 -8.28 -2.24 -1.51
C LEU A 15 -7.29 -3.30 -0.99
N VAL A 16 -6.91 -4.24 -1.88
CA VAL A 16 -5.73 -5.08 -1.70
C VAL A 16 -4.72 -4.65 -2.76
N ILE A 17 -3.62 -4.04 -2.32
CA ILE A 17 -2.67 -3.37 -3.21
C ILE A 17 -1.40 -4.19 -3.27
N HIS A 18 -1.04 -4.65 -4.46
CA HIS A 18 0.27 -5.23 -4.73
C HIS A 18 1.19 -4.15 -5.32
N MET A 19 2.43 -4.12 -4.87
CA MET A 19 3.46 -3.17 -5.28
C MET A 19 4.80 -3.87 -5.36
N ARG A 20 5.52 -3.68 -6.46
CA ARG A 20 6.87 -4.20 -6.69
C ARG A 20 7.60 -3.25 -7.61
N ASP A 21 8.74 -2.73 -7.17
CA ASP A 21 9.60 -1.81 -7.94
C ASP A 21 8.86 -0.55 -8.45
N CYS A 22 7.79 -0.13 -7.78
CA CYS A 22 6.93 0.99 -8.18
C CYS A 22 6.43 1.82 -6.97
N GLU A 23 7.24 1.90 -5.91
CA GLU A 23 6.88 2.52 -4.63
C GLU A 23 6.46 3.98 -4.76
N SER A 24 7.25 4.79 -5.47
CA SER A 24 6.97 6.20 -5.72
C SER A 24 5.62 6.40 -6.43
N ASP A 25 5.37 5.63 -7.48
CA ASP A 25 4.20 5.80 -8.34
C ASP A 25 2.92 5.44 -7.59
N ILE A 26 2.96 4.38 -6.78
CA ILE A 26 1.84 3.96 -5.95
C ILE A 26 1.56 5.02 -4.87
N LEU A 27 2.58 5.50 -4.17
CA LEU A 27 2.40 6.52 -3.14
C LEU A 27 1.87 7.84 -3.71
N GLU A 28 2.39 8.30 -4.84
CA GLU A 28 1.91 9.51 -5.51
C GLU A 28 0.45 9.36 -5.93
N MET A 29 0.07 8.19 -6.49
CA MET A 29 -1.31 7.93 -6.89
C MET A 29 -2.28 7.86 -5.71
N LEU A 30 -1.86 7.30 -4.57
CA LEU A 30 -2.63 7.22 -3.33
C LEU A 30 -2.76 8.59 -2.68
N ASP A 31 -1.68 9.36 -2.60
CA ASP A 31 -1.67 10.70 -1.99
C ASP A 31 -2.58 11.68 -2.74
N LYS A 32 -2.57 11.66 -4.09
CA LYS A 32 -3.49 12.46 -4.90
C LYS A 32 -4.96 12.09 -4.68
N ARG A 33 -5.27 10.81 -4.44
CA ARG A 33 -6.66 10.32 -4.36
C ARG A 33 -7.24 10.34 -2.96
N ARG A 34 -6.41 10.19 -1.91
CA ARG A 34 -6.89 10.30 -0.52
C ARG A 34 -7.45 11.69 -0.20
N GLN A 35 -7.12 12.70 -1.01
CA GLN A 35 -7.73 14.04 -0.93
C GLN A 35 -9.23 14.03 -1.28
N LYS A 36 -9.71 13.04 -2.05
CA LYS A 36 -11.12 12.90 -2.43
C LYS A 36 -11.93 12.03 -1.46
N GLY A 37 -11.27 11.22 -0.64
CA GLY A 37 -11.93 10.27 0.22
C GLY A 37 -10.94 9.41 1.00
N ARG A 38 -11.41 8.80 2.09
CA ARG A 38 -10.59 7.90 2.90
C ARG A 38 -10.28 6.63 2.09
N ILE A 39 -9.00 6.33 1.92
CA ILE A 39 -8.55 5.04 1.36
C ILE A 39 -8.51 4.02 2.50
N ILE A 40 -9.22 2.91 2.34
CA ILE A 40 -9.18 1.77 3.25
C ILE A 40 -8.58 0.60 2.48
N GLY A 41 -7.51 0.00 2.98
CA GLY A 41 -6.88 -1.10 2.26
C GLY A 41 -5.62 -1.63 2.93
N ILE A 42 -5.05 -2.65 2.29
CA ILE A 42 -3.84 -3.34 2.72
C ILE A 42 -2.79 -3.33 1.62
N MET A 43 -1.55 -3.02 1.99
CA MET A 43 -0.37 -3.27 1.16
C MET A 43 0.00 -4.76 1.29
N HIS A 44 -0.33 -5.51 0.25
CA HIS A 44 -0.14 -6.95 0.20
C HIS A 44 1.34 -7.31 -0.03
N SER A 45 1.85 -8.24 0.78
CA SER A 45 3.23 -8.74 0.68
C SER A 45 4.25 -7.60 0.65
N PHE A 46 4.18 -6.72 1.65
CA PHE A 46 4.97 -5.50 1.74
C PHE A 46 6.47 -5.79 1.83
N THR A 47 7.23 -5.21 0.90
CA THR A 47 8.71 -5.26 0.84
C THR A 47 9.33 -3.86 0.69
N GLY A 48 8.57 -2.80 0.97
CA GLY A 48 9.01 -1.42 0.82
C GLY A 48 9.85 -0.91 2.00
N SER A 49 10.22 0.36 1.94
CA SER A 49 10.99 1.04 3.00
C SER A 49 10.18 1.25 4.29
N TRP A 50 10.88 1.53 5.40
CA TRP A 50 10.23 1.87 6.67
C TRP A 50 9.42 3.17 6.56
N GLU A 51 9.95 4.14 5.82
CA GLU A 51 9.33 5.43 5.53
C GLU A 51 7.98 5.23 4.82
N THR A 52 7.95 4.36 3.82
CA THR A 52 6.72 3.99 3.11
C THR A 52 5.73 3.26 4.01
N ALA A 53 6.21 2.38 4.89
CA ALA A 53 5.35 1.71 5.86
C ALA A 53 4.68 2.73 6.79
N GLN A 54 5.46 3.66 7.36
CA GLN A 54 4.94 4.73 8.23
C GLN A 54 3.92 5.60 7.49
N GLN A 55 4.20 5.96 6.24
CA GLN A 55 3.29 6.76 5.44
C GLN A 55 1.96 6.04 5.19
N CYS A 56 1.98 4.78 4.76
CA CYS A 56 0.78 3.97 4.56
C CYS A 56 -0.05 3.84 5.85
N LEU A 57 0.62 3.56 6.99
CA LEU A 57 -0.02 3.45 8.29
C LEU A 57 -0.66 4.79 8.72
N SER A 58 0.02 5.91 8.48
CA SER A 58 -0.51 7.26 8.77
C SER A 58 -1.80 7.59 7.99
N TRP A 59 -1.98 6.98 6.81
CA TRP A 59 -3.19 7.10 6.01
C TRP A 59 -4.31 6.14 6.45
N GLY A 60 -4.08 5.34 7.50
CA GLY A 60 -5.05 4.37 8.01
C GLY A 60 -5.13 3.07 7.19
N MET A 61 -4.10 2.78 6.41
CA MET A 61 -3.96 1.51 5.69
C MET A 61 -3.25 0.46 6.56
N TYR A 62 -3.38 -0.80 6.17
CA TYR A 62 -2.65 -1.92 6.75
C TYR A 62 -1.46 -2.32 5.86
N ILE A 63 -0.47 -2.97 6.46
CA ILE A 63 0.59 -3.68 5.74
C ILE A 63 0.52 -5.17 6.10
N SER A 64 0.84 -6.03 5.15
CA SER A 64 0.98 -7.47 5.41
C SER A 64 2.37 -7.93 5.03
N PHE A 65 2.89 -8.88 5.79
CA PHE A 65 4.14 -9.56 5.48
C PHE A 65 3.83 -10.95 4.93
N ALA A 66 4.54 -11.34 3.88
CA ALA A 66 4.52 -12.71 3.36
C ALA A 66 5.67 -13.52 3.99
N GLY A 67 5.75 -14.81 3.65
CA GLY A 67 6.76 -15.73 4.20
C GLY A 67 8.21 -15.27 4.02
N MET A 68 8.49 -14.38 3.05
CA MET A 68 9.82 -13.79 2.87
C MET A 68 10.38 -13.11 4.14
N VAL A 69 9.53 -12.69 5.06
CA VAL A 69 9.95 -12.10 6.35
C VAL A 69 10.75 -13.09 7.22
N THR A 70 10.58 -14.40 7.02
CA THR A 70 11.29 -15.44 7.77
C THR A 70 12.59 -15.88 7.10
N PHE A 71 12.90 -15.37 5.90
CA PHE A 71 14.11 -15.75 5.18
C PHE A 71 15.33 -15.11 5.84
N LYS A 72 16.41 -15.88 6.00
CA LYS A 72 17.68 -15.35 6.47
C LYS A 72 18.15 -14.29 5.48
N LYS A 73 18.48 -13.08 5.96
CA LYS A 73 19.08 -12.06 5.10
C LYS A 73 20.35 -12.66 4.48
N PRO A 74 20.58 -12.51 3.16
CA PRO A 74 21.87 -12.88 2.59
C PRO A 74 22.97 -12.12 3.36
N GLU A 75 23.99 -12.85 3.79
CA GLU A 75 25.18 -12.27 4.41
C GLU A 75 25.77 -11.29 3.39
N ARG A 76 25.88 -10.02 3.78
CA ARG A 76 26.46 -8.95 2.96
C ARG A 76 27.98 -9.01 3.01
#